data_AF-A0A327JE57-F1
#
_entry.id   AF-A0A327JE57-F1
#
_cell.length_a   1.000
_cell.length_b   1.000
_cell.length_c   1.000
_cell.angle_alpha   90.00
_cell.angle_beta   90.00
_cell.angle_gamma   90.00
#
_symmetry.space_group_name_H-M   'P 1'
#
loop_
_entity.id
_entity.type
_entity.pdbx_description
1 polymer ?
#
loop_
_entity_poly.entity_id
_entity_poly.type
_entity_poly.pdbx_seq_one_letter_code
_entity_poly.pdbx_strand_id
1 'polypeptide(L)' 'MHVLIYLIPIALMLSLIALFGFLWALRSGQFDDLDGAAWRILQDDDLPEEDRRK' A
#
# COMPACT_ATOMS: atom_id res chain seq x y z
N MET A 1 -2.70 34.34 -9.64
CA MET A 1 -2.30 34.47 -8.21
C MET A 1 -3.38 33.99 -7.22
N HIS A 2 -4.68 34.12 -7.50
CA HIS A 2 -5.74 33.66 -6.58
C HIS A 2 -5.83 32.14 -6.39
N VAL A 3 -5.46 31.34 -7.39
CA VAL A 3 -5.58 29.86 -7.30
C VAL A 3 -4.68 29.26 -6.23
N LEU A 4 -3.52 29.88 -5.98
CA LEU A 4 -2.55 29.41 -4.99
C LEU A 4 -3.12 29.47 -3.56
N ILE A 5 -4.02 30.42 -3.29
CA ILE A 5 -4.69 30.56 -1.98
C ILE A 5 -5.51 29.31 -1.65
N TYR A 6 -6.06 28.62 -2.66
CA TYR A 6 -6.78 27.37 -2.47
C TYR A 6 -5.87 26.16 -2.60
N LEU A 7 -4.92 26.20 -3.55
CA LEU A 7 -4.08 25.04 -3.85
C LEU A 7 -3.08 24.71 -2.73
N ILE A 8 -2.53 25.72 -2.06
CA ILE A 8 -1.61 25.54 -0.93
C ILE A 8 -2.28 24.79 0.23
N PRO A 9 -3.43 25.25 0.79
CA PRO A 9 -4.06 24.53 1.90
C PRO A 9 -4.56 23.15 1.48
N ILE A 10 -5.06 22.98 0.24
CA ILE A 10 -5.45 21.66 -0.26
C ILE A 10 -4.25 20.72 -0.30
N ALA A 11 -3.11 21.15 -0.86
CA ALA A 11 -1.91 20.34 -0.92
C ALA A 11 -1.39 19.97 0.47
N LEU A 12 -1.42 20.91 1.43
CA LEU A 12 -1.04 20.65 2.82
C LEU A 12 -1.98 19.64 3.49
N MET A 13 -3.30 19.76 3.30
CA MET A 13 -4.25 18.79 3.82
C MET A 13 -4.04 17.40 3.24
N LEU A 14 -3.87 17.30 1.92
CA LEU A 14 -3.58 16.02 1.26
C LEU A 14 -2.27 15.40 1.76
N SER A 15 -1.24 16.23 1.98
CA SER A 15 0.04 15.78 2.53
C SER A 15 -0.09 15.26 3.96
N LEU A 16 -0.87 15.95 4.81
CA LEU A 16 -1.14 15.51 6.18
C LEU A 16 -1.95 14.22 6.23
N ILE A 17 -2.97 14.08 5.36
CA ILE A 17 -3.76 12.85 5.25
C ILE A 17 -2.88 11.69 4.81
N ALA A 18 -2.05 11.89 3.79
CA ALA A 18 -1.11 10.88 3.30
C ALA A 18 -0.10 10.47 4.39
N LEU A 19 0.48 11.45 5.10
CA LEU A 19 1.42 11.21 6.19
C LEU A 19 0.75 10.44 7.34
N PHE A 20 -0.47 10.83 7.74
CA PHE A 20 -1.21 10.13 8.79
C PHE A 20 -1.54 8.70 8.39
N GLY A 21 -2.01 8.49 7.16
CA GLY A 21 -2.25 7.15 6.62
C GLY A 21 -0.99 6.29 6.58
N PHE A 22 0.14 6.87 6.19
CA PHE A 22 1.43 6.19 6.19
C PHE A 22 1.88 5.78 7.60
N LEU A 23 1.80 6.69 8.57
CA LEU A 23 2.13 6.39 9.97
C LEU A 23 1.19 5.34 10.58
N TRP A 24 -0.09 5.38 10.23
CA TRP A 24 -1.05 4.36 10.63
C TRP A 24 -0.70 2.99 10.06
N ALA A 25 -0.35 2.90 8.77
CA ALA A 25 0.07 1.67 8.10
C ALA A 25 1.35 1.05 8.71
N LEU A 26 2.32 1.89 9.09
CA LEU A 26 3.51 1.45 9.83
C LEU A 26 3.13 0.90 11.20
N ARG A 27 2.26 1.60 11.94
CA ARG A 27 1.81 1.14 13.27
C ARG A 27 0.97 -0.14 13.21
N SER A 28 0.25 -0.39 12.11
CA SER A 28 -0.53 -1.60 11.91
C SER A 28 0.30 -2.81 11.46
N GLY A 29 1.62 -2.66 11.29
CA GLY A 29 2.49 -3.77 10.86
C GLY A 29 2.25 -4.22 9.42
N GLN A 30 1.66 -3.36 8.57
CA GLN A 30 1.32 -3.74 7.19
C GLN A 30 2.57 -4.10 6.36
N PHE A 31 3.71 -3.52 6.72
CA PHE A 31 4.97 -3.71 6.01
C PHE A 31 5.84 -4.84 6.61
N ASP A 32 5.37 -5.56 7.63
CA ASP A 32 6.15 -6.61 8.30
C ASP A 32 6.20 -7.91 7.48
N ASP A 33 5.25 -8.15 6.58
CA ASP A 33 5.16 -9.36 5.74
C ASP A 33 5.33 -9.06 4.23
N LEU A 34 6.15 -8.06 3.89
CA LEU A 34 6.46 -7.78 2.48
C LEU A 34 7.25 -8.93 1.83
N ASP A 35 8.21 -9.49 2.57
CA ASP A 35 9.06 -10.59 2.07
C ASP A 35 8.28 -11.89 1.90
N GLY A 36 7.36 -12.21 2.83
CA GLY A 36 6.51 -13.40 2.71
C GLY A 36 5.48 -13.28 1.60
N ALA A 37 4.93 -12.09 1.36
CA ALA A 37 4.09 -11.82 0.19
C ALA A 37 4.84 -12.03 -1.13
N ALA A 38 6.11 -11.61 -1.21
CA ALA A 38 6.96 -11.83 -2.38
C ALA A 38 7.34 -13.30 -2.59
N TRP A 39 7.44 -14.11 -1.53
CA TRP A 39 7.63 -15.55 -1.67
C TRP A 39 6.37 -16.28 -2.14
N ARG A 40 5.19 -15.91 -1.61
CA ARG A 40 3.91 -16.54 -2.00
C ARG A 40 3.58 -16.38 -3.48
N ILE A 41 3.92 -15.24 -4.10
CA ILE A 41 3.64 -15.04 -5.53
C ILE A 41 4.47 -15.95 -6.47
N LEU A 42 5.59 -16.50 -5.99
CA LEU A 42 6.37 -17.50 -6.72
C LEU A 42 5.97 -18.94 -6.38
N GLN A 43 5.13 -19.15 -5.37
CA GLN A 43 4.68 -20.46 -4.96
C GLN A 43 3.41 -20.84 -5.71
N ASP A 44 3.46 -21.97 -6.42
CA ASP A 44 2.31 -22.57 -7.12
C ASP A 44 1.34 -23.29 -6.16
N ASP A 45 1.56 -23.17 -4.85
CA ASP A 45 0.77 -23.84 -3.82
C ASP A 45 -0.69 -23.33 -3.78
N ASP A 46 -0.90 -22.10 -4.24
CA ASP A 46 -2.21 -21.46 -4.37
C ASP A 46 -2.94 -21.81 -5.68
N LEU A 47 -2.30 -22.57 -6.59
CA LEU A 47 -2.94 -23.02 -7.82
C LEU A 47 -3.94 -24.16 -7.55
N PRO A 48 -5.11 -24.17 -8.23
CA PRO A 48 -6.04 -25.28 -8.19
C PRO A 48 -5.35 -26.60 -8.54
N GLU A 49 -5.71 -27.69 -7.85
CA GLU A 49 -5.09 -29.03 -8.06
C GLU A 49 -5.15 -29.53 -9.51
N GLU A 50 -6.07 -29.00 -10.32
CA GLU A 50 -6.18 -29.32 -11.75
C GLU A 50 -5.04 -28.76 -12.60
N ASP A 51 -4.46 -27.61 -12.24
CA ASP A 51 -3.30 -27.03 -12.94
C ASP A 51 -1.98 -27.65 -12.45
N ARG A 52 -1.92 -28.13 -11.19
CA ARG A 52 -0.73 -28.79 -10.63
C ARG A 52 -0.43 -30.17 -11.26
N ARG A 53 -1.40 -30.78 -11.95
CA ARG A 53 -1.28 -32.12 -12.55
C ARG A 53 -0.97 -32.14 -14.05
N LYS A 54 -0.82 -30.98 -14.70
CA LYS A 54 -0.42 -30.86 -16.11
C LYS A 54 1.07 -30.62 -16.24
#